data_AF-A0A9D7UKB6-F1
#
_entry.id   AF-A0A9D7UKB6-F1
#
_cell.length_a   1.000
_cell.length_b   1.000
_cell.length_c   1.000
_cell.angle_alpha   90.00
_cell.angle_beta   90.00
_cell.angle_gamma   90.00
#
_symmetry.space_group_name_H-M   'P 1'
#
loop_
_entity.id
_entity.type
_entity.pdbx_description
1 polymer ?
#
loop_
_entity_poly.entity_id
_entity_poly.type
_entity_poly.pdbx_seq_one_letter_code
_entity_poly.pdbx_strand_id
1 'polypeptide(L)'
;MSAAAHTPLAPFLDAARAAATRAGVFGETLAKADALVCAAPESAAPAEYRLFTDAGALWVGLFTADRWLSQSIEQDLVHTGDKLEELMEEELADQQEPKPAQPPKFEHFRDDDKVFTFRTRLPFGPADASAGERAARWLLACEAMFRNLGDMQGGDED
;
A
#
# COMPACT_ATOMS: atom_id res chain seq x y z
N MET A 1 1.40 34.99 -9.58
CA MET A 1 1.04 33.72 -8.93
C MET A 1 1.23 32.63 -9.97
N SER A 2 2.27 31.82 -9.83
CA SER A 2 2.59 30.77 -10.81
C SER A 2 1.63 29.60 -10.60
N ALA A 3 0.89 29.19 -11.63
CA ALA A 3 0.13 27.95 -11.59
C ALA A 3 1.14 26.80 -11.46
N ALA A 4 1.04 26.02 -10.39
CA ALA A 4 1.81 24.78 -10.29
C ALA A 4 1.42 23.90 -11.48
N ALA A 5 2.38 23.49 -12.29
CA ALA A 5 2.14 22.57 -13.39
C ALA A 5 1.53 21.30 -12.80
N HIS A 6 0.31 20.95 -13.21
CA HIS A 6 -0.33 19.71 -12.81
C HIS A 6 0.41 18.57 -13.50
N THR A 7 1.31 17.89 -12.79
CA THR A 7 1.97 16.69 -13.29
C THR A 7 0.89 15.66 -13.64
N PRO A 8 0.83 15.16 -14.89
CA PRO A 8 -0.14 14.13 -15.23
C PRO A 8 0.17 12.85 -14.44
N LEU A 9 -0.83 12.38 -13.68
CA LEU A 9 -0.69 11.23 -12.80
C LEU A 9 -0.70 9.89 -13.56
N ALA A 10 -1.26 9.86 -14.77
CA ALA A 10 -1.41 8.64 -15.56
C ALA A 10 -0.08 7.93 -15.89
N PRO A 11 0.97 8.59 -16.44
CA PRO A 11 2.25 7.91 -16.70
C PRO A 11 2.92 7.36 -15.44
N PHE A 12 2.74 8.05 -14.31
CA PHE A 12 3.22 7.61 -13.01
C PHE A 12 2.49 6.34 -12.54
N LEU A 13 1.15 6.32 -12.60
CA LEU A 13 0.35 5.16 -12.21
C LEU A 13 0.53 3.98 -13.17
N ASP A 14 0.73 4.23 -14.47
CA ASP A 14 1.00 3.20 -15.46
C ASP A 14 2.35 2.50 -15.19
N ALA A 15 3.39 3.26 -14.87
CA ALA A 15 4.68 2.70 -14.47
C ALA A 15 4.55 1.88 -13.19
N ALA A 16 3.83 2.40 -12.19
CA ALA A 16 3.59 1.68 -10.94
C ALA A 16 2.81 0.38 -11.17
N ARG A 17 1.75 0.43 -11.99
CA ARG A 17 0.93 -0.74 -12.35
C ARG A 17 1.74 -1.79 -13.09
N ALA A 18 2.57 -1.37 -14.05
CA ALA A 18 3.40 -2.28 -14.82
C ALA A 18 4.38 -3.03 -13.89
N ALA A 19 4.98 -2.35 -12.92
CA ALA A 19 5.85 -2.97 -11.93
C ALA A 19 5.07 -3.92 -11.00
N ALA A 20 3.93 -3.49 -10.45
CA ALA A 20 3.08 -4.31 -9.60
C ALA A 20 2.60 -5.59 -10.32
N THR A 21 2.20 -5.46 -11.58
CA THR A 21 1.74 -6.60 -12.41
C THR A 21 2.88 -7.58 -12.68
N ARG A 22 4.10 -7.10 -12.92
CA ARG A 22 5.28 -7.98 -13.12
C ARG A 22 5.65 -8.77 -11.88
N ALA A 23 5.39 -8.24 -10.67
CA ALA A 23 5.68 -8.94 -9.43
C ALA A 23 4.79 -10.15 -9.21
N GLY A 24 3.56 -10.14 -9.74
CA GLY A 24 2.66 -11.30 -9.71
C GLY A 24 2.07 -11.65 -8.34
N VAL A 25 2.20 -10.76 -7.34
CA VAL A 25 1.69 -10.96 -5.97
C VAL A 25 0.27 -10.41 -5.76
N PHE A 26 -0.21 -9.59 -6.69
CA PHE A 26 -1.55 -9.00 -6.64
C PHE A 26 -2.53 -9.77 -7.53
N GLY A 27 -3.83 -9.65 -7.20
CA GLY A 27 -4.92 -10.02 -8.10
C GLY A 27 -5.09 -9.00 -9.22
N GLU A 28 -6.34 -8.60 -9.49
CA GLU A 28 -6.61 -7.57 -10.50
C GLU A 28 -5.91 -6.23 -10.16
N THR A 29 -5.24 -5.63 -11.15
CA THR A 29 -4.58 -4.32 -11.02
C THR A 29 -5.22 -3.27 -11.93
N LEU A 30 -5.85 -2.26 -11.32
CA LEU A 30 -6.65 -1.24 -11.98
C LEU A 30 -6.05 0.16 -11.75
N ALA A 31 -5.57 0.79 -12.82
CA ALA A 31 -5.24 2.21 -12.80
C ALA A 31 -6.52 3.03 -13.05
N LYS A 32 -6.90 3.85 -12.06
CA LYS A 32 -7.96 4.85 -12.13
C LYS A 32 -7.30 6.24 -12.31
N ALA A 33 -8.12 7.30 -12.35
CA ALA A 33 -7.64 8.66 -12.57
C ALA A 33 -6.69 9.16 -11.47
N ASP A 34 -6.92 8.75 -10.22
CA ASP A 34 -6.27 9.24 -8.99
C ASP A 34 -5.63 8.13 -8.13
N ALA A 35 -5.78 6.87 -8.53
CA ALA A 35 -5.31 5.73 -7.77
C ALA A 35 -4.95 4.54 -8.66
N LEU A 36 -3.95 3.77 -8.24
CA LEU A 36 -3.76 2.38 -8.63
C LEU A 36 -4.36 1.52 -7.52
N VAL A 37 -5.24 0.60 -7.88
CA VAL A 37 -5.88 -0.38 -6.99
C VAL A 37 -5.41 -1.77 -7.37
N CYS A 38 -4.96 -2.54 -6.40
CA CYS A 38 -4.46 -3.90 -6.55
C CYS A 38 -5.20 -4.80 -5.56
N ALA A 39 -5.96 -5.77 -6.06
CA ALA A 39 -6.67 -6.71 -5.19
C ALA A 39 -5.68 -7.56 -4.38
N ALA A 40 -6.01 -7.86 -3.13
CA ALA A 40 -5.34 -8.85 -2.30
C ALA A 40 -6.05 -10.21 -2.51
N PRO A 41 -5.53 -11.11 -3.35
CA PRO A 41 -6.28 -12.31 -3.75
C PRO A 41 -6.29 -13.39 -2.67
N GLU A 42 -5.30 -13.37 -1.77
CA GLU A 42 -5.12 -14.39 -0.73
C GLU A 42 -5.77 -14.01 0.61
N SER A 43 -6.36 -12.82 0.74
CA SER A 43 -7.01 -12.40 1.98
C SER A 43 -8.32 -13.12 2.21
N ALA A 44 -8.61 -13.48 3.48
CA ALA A 44 -9.81 -14.22 3.85
C ALA A 44 -11.14 -13.47 3.59
N ALA A 45 -11.07 -12.15 3.40
CA ALA A 45 -12.17 -11.30 2.97
C ALA A 45 -11.68 -10.29 1.92
N PRO A 46 -12.57 -9.64 1.14
CA PRO A 46 -12.16 -8.65 0.16
C PRO A 46 -11.31 -7.53 0.76
N ALA A 47 -10.10 -7.38 0.24
CA ALA A 47 -9.19 -6.30 0.58
C ALA A 47 -8.42 -5.86 -0.67
N GLU A 48 -7.94 -4.62 -0.64
CA GLU A 48 -7.16 -4.07 -1.73
C GLU A 48 -6.03 -3.18 -1.23
N TYR A 49 -4.91 -3.24 -1.93
CA TYR A 49 -3.81 -2.32 -1.80
C TYR A 49 -4.02 -1.15 -2.74
N ARG A 50 -3.80 0.08 -2.27
CA ARG A 50 -3.94 1.27 -3.10
C ARG A 50 -2.67 2.10 -3.06
N LEU A 51 -2.30 2.64 -4.22
CA LEU A 51 -1.42 3.80 -4.35
C LEU A 51 -2.26 4.97 -4.86
N PHE A 52 -2.42 6.03 -4.10
CA PHE A 52 -3.39 7.09 -4.39
C PHE A 52 -2.93 8.47 -3.91
N THR A 53 -3.55 9.52 -4.43
CA THR A 53 -3.32 10.88 -3.95
C THR A 53 -4.42 11.35 -3.01
N ASP A 54 -4.05 11.92 -1.87
CA ASP A 54 -4.97 12.56 -0.92
C ASP A 54 -4.35 13.85 -0.36
N ALA A 55 -5.12 14.94 -0.38
CA ALA A 55 -4.68 16.29 -0.03
C ALA A 55 -3.34 16.74 -0.67
N GLY A 56 -3.06 16.29 -1.90
CA GLY A 56 -1.83 16.61 -2.63
C GLY A 56 -0.59 15.79 -2.20
N ALA A 57 -0.75 14.84 -1.29
CA ALA A 57 0.26 13.87 -0.91
C ALA A 57 -0.01 12.50 -1.55
N LEU A 58 1.04 11.71 -1.73
CA LEU A 58 0.97 10.35 -2.24
C LEU A 58 0.95 9.37 -1.06
N TRP A 59 0.04 8.39 -1.13
CA TRP A 59 -0.22 7.43 -0.08
C TRP A 59 -0.23 6.02 -0.62
N VAL A 60 0.20 5.08 0.23
CA VAL A 60 0.04 3.64 0.02
C VAL A 60 -0.65 3.02 1.22
N GLY A 61 -1.46 1.99 1.02
CA GLY A 61 -2.12 1.32 2.13
C GLY A 61 -2.97 0.12 1.75
N LEU A 62 -3.44 -0.57 2.78
CA LEU A 62 -4.41 -1.66 2.73
C LEU A 62 -5.80 -1.15 3.13
N PHE A 63 -6.82 -1.59 2.38
CA PHE A 63 -8.20 -1.16 2.55
C PHE A 63 -9.13 -2.38 2.56
N THR A 64 -10.00 -2.47 3.56
CA THR A 64 -11.04 -3.50 3.62
C THR A 64 -12.31 -2.98 4.29
N ALA A 65 -13.48 -3.41 3.81
CA ALA A 65 -14.74 -3.17 4.50
C ALA A 65 -15.02 -4.24 5.57
N ASP A 66 -14.23 -5.31 5.61
CA ASP A 66 -14.42 -6.42 6.53
C ASP A 66 -13.81 -6.10 7.90
N ARG A 67 -14.67 -6.09 8.92
CA ARG A 67 -14.27 -5.80 10.29
C ARG A 67 -13.39 -6.91 10.87
N TRP A 68 -13.66 -8.16 10.55
CA TRP A 68 -12.94 -9.30 11.12
C TRP A 68 -11.52 -9.37 10.58
N LEU A 69 -11.34 -9.11 9.29
CA LEU A 69 -10.01 -9.02 8.68
C LEU A 69 -9.18 -7.86 9.27
N SER A 70 -9.78 -6.68 9.44
CA SER A 70 -9.09 -5.57 10.13
C SER A 70 -8.69 -5.97 11.56
N GLN A 71 -9.62 -6.59 12.29
CA GLN A 71 -9.40 -6.99 13.67
C GLN A 71 -8.32 -8.09 13.78
N SER A 72 -8.25 -9.04 12.85
CA SER A 72 -7.23 -10.10 12.88
C SER A 72 -5.83 -9.51 12.73
N ILE A 73 -5.65 -8.53 11.83
CA ILE A 73 -4.37 -7.82 11.64
C ILE A 73 -3.98 -7.10 12.94
N GLU A 74 -4.91 -6.37 13.56
CA GLU A 74 -4.64 -5.66 14.81
C GLU A 74 -4.30 -6.61 15.97
N GLN A 75 -5.01 -7.74 16.06
CA GLN A 75 -4.77 -8.73 17.10
C GLN A 75 -3.39 -9.39 16.95
N ASP A 76 -2.98 -9.65 15.72
CA ASP A 76 -1.68 -10.25 15.41
C ASP A 76 -0.54 -9.31 15.82
N LEU A 77 -0.60 -8.04 15.39
CA LEU A 77 0.34 -6.99 15.81
C LEU A 77 0.44 -6.84 17.33
N VAL A 78 -0.69 -6.94 18.05
CA VAL A 78 -0.70 -6.90 19.52
C VAL A 78 -0.06 -8.14 20.13
N HIS A 79 -0.24 -9.32 19.53
CA HIS A 79 0.32 -10.58 20.03
C HIS A 79 1.83 -10.67 19.80
N THR A 80 2.31 -10.30 18.62
CA THR A 80 3.73 -10.34 18.29
C THR A 80 4.48 -9.15 18.92
N GLY A 81 3.79 -8.02 19.10
CA GLY A 81 4.39 -6.76 19.53
C GLY A 81 5.08 -5.99 18.41
N ASP A 82 4.89 -6.41 17.16
CA ASP A 82 5.47 -5.77 15.98
C ASP A 82 4.84 -4.39 15.74
N LYS A 83 5.62 -3.52 15.08
CA LYS A 83 5.15 -2.20 14.64
C LYS A 83 5.14 -2.15 13.12
N LEU A 84 4.03 -1.70 12.56
CA LEU A 84 3.88 -1.52 11.10
C LEU A 84 5.01 -0.67 10.52
N GLU A 85 5.48 0.34 11.24
CA GLU A 85 6.62 1.15 10.81
C GLU A 85 7.91 0.35 10.65
N GLU A 86 8.19 -0.57 11.57
CA GLU A 86 9.41 -1.38 11.56
C GLU A 86 9.32 -2.44 10.46
N LEU A 87 8.19 -3.16 10.38
CA LEU A 87 7.94 -4.13 9.31
C LEU A 87 8.02 -3.48 7.92
N MET A 88 7.42 -2.30 7.75
CA MET A 88 7.49 -1.57 6.48
C MET A 88 8.91 -1.15 6.12
N GLU A 89 9.75 -0.77 7.09
CA GLU A 89 11.16 -0.46 6.83
C GLU A 89 11.95 -1.68 6.36
N GLU A 90 11.69 -2.85 6.94
CA GLU A 90 12.30 -4.13 6.53
C GLU A 90 11.92 -4.47 5.09
N GLU A 91 10.63 -4.46 4.77
CA GLU A 91 10.15 -4.78 3.42
C GLU A 91 10.63 -3.75 2.37
N LEU A 92 10.72 -2.47 2.73
CA LEU A 92 11.29 -1.44 1.85
C LEU A 92 12.78 -1.70 1.56
N ALA A 93 13.54 -2.19 2.54
CA ALA A 93 14.94 -2.56 2.35
C ALA A 93 15.07 -3.73 1.38
N ASP A 94 14.19 -4.73 1.46
CA ASP A 94 14.15 -5.88 0.56
C ASP A 94 13.78 -5.49 -0.88
N GLN A 95 12.91 -4.48 -1.03
CA GLN A 95 12.63 -3.87 -2.33
C GLN A 95 13.78 -3.00 -2.85
N GLN A 96 14.88 -2.85 -2.10
CA GLN A 96 16.01 -1.96 -2.42
C GLN A 96 15.62 -0.48 -2.52
N GLU A 97 14.56 -0.06 -1.83
CA GLU A 97 14.21 1.35 -1.75
C GLU A 97 15.23 2.08 -0.85
N PRO A 98 15.72 3.27 -1.26
CA PRO A 98 16.58 4.06 -0.40
C PRO A 98 15.92 4.34 0.95
N LYS A 99 16.67 4.10 2.03
CA LYS A 99 16.20 4.34 3.39
C LYS A 99 15.64 5.77 3.51
N PRO A 100 14.36 5.93 3.89
CA PRO A 100 13.76 7.25 4.02
C PRO A 100 14.42 8.03 5.17
N ALA A 101 14.44 9.36 5.05
CA ALA A 101 15.05 10.23 6.06
C ALA A 101 14.32 10.17 7.42
N GLN A 102 13.06 9.76 7.41
CA GLN A 102 12.26 9.48 8.59
C GLN A 102 11.56 8.13 8.38
N PRO A 103 11.33 7.35 9.44
CA PRO A 103 10.57 6.12 9.34
C PRO A 103 9.17 6.42 8.76
N PRO A 104 8.57 5.48 8.00
CA PRO A 104 7.16 5.54 7.66
C PRO A 104 6.33 5.73 8.94
N LYS A 105 5.17 6.36 8.81
CA LYS A 105 4.20 6.46 9.91
C LYS A 105 2.87 5.94 9.42
N PHE A 106 2.23 5.08 10.19
CA PHE A 106 0.94 4.54 9.80
C PHE A 106 -0.22 5.31 10.42
N GLU A 107 -1.24 5.52 9.60
CA GLU A 107 -2.57 5.90 10.01
C GLU A 107 -3.45 4.66 9.92
N HIS A 108 -4.17 4.35 11.01
CA HIS A 108 -5.21 3.33 11.03
C HIS A 108 -6.53 3.94 11.50
N PHE A 109 -7.57 3.84 10.66
CA PHE A 109 -8.89 4.38 10.96
C PHE A 109 -9.97 3.66 10.16
N ARG A 110 -11.22 3.91 10.52
CA ARG A 110 -12.40 3.55 9.72
C ARG A 110 -13.02 4.83 9.16
N ASP A 111 -13.13 4.92 7.85
CA ASP A 111 -13.70 6.10 7.18
C ASP A 111 -15.24 6.13 7.23
N ASP A 112 -15.80 7.21 6.68
CA ASP A 112 -17.25 7.43 6.64
C ASP A 112 -17.99 6.39 5.77
N ASP A 113 -17.29 5.82 4.78
CA ASP A 113 -17.78 4.73 3.93
C ASP A 113 -17.64 3.35 4.61
N LYS A 114 -17.22 3.34 5.87
CA LYS A 114 -17.06 2.18 6.75
C LYS A 114 -15.92 1.25 6.34
N VAL A 115 -14.96 1.74 5.58
CA VAL A 115 -13.75 1.03 5.16
C VAL A 115 -12.66 1.24 6.20
N PHE A 116 -12.10 0.14 6.69
CA PHE A 116 -10.90 0.11 7.53
C PHE A 116 -9.68 0.33 6.63
N THR A 117 -8.84 1.27 7.04
CA THR A 117 -7.71 1.77 6.25
C THR A 117 -6.45 1.76 7.08
N PHE A 118 -5.42 1.06 6.61
CA PHE A 118 -4.05 1.20 7.08
C PHE A 118 -3.23 1.88 6.00
N ARG A 119 -2.74 3.09 6.23
CA ARG A 119 -2.01 3.83 5.19
C ARG A 119 -0.78 4.54 5.72
N THR A 120 0.20 4.71 4.85
CA THR A 120 1.38 5.54 5.11
C THR A 120 1.66 6.47 3.94
N ARG A 121 2.25 7.62 4.25
CA ARG A 121 2.56 8.67 3.27
C ARG A 121 3.92 8.41 2.64
N LEU A 122 3.98 8.49 1.32
CA LEU A 122 5.25 8.40 0.60
C LEU A 122 6.08 9.69 0.83
N PRO A 123 7.42 9.59 0.95
CA PRO A 123 8.29 10.74 1.18
C PRO A 123 8.57 11.56 -0.09
N PHE A 124 7.85 11.29 -1.18
CA PHE A 124 7.95 11.96 -2.47
C PHE A 124 6.56 12.07 -3.12
N GLY A 125 6.43 12.97 -4.09
CA GLY A 125 5.22 13.16 -4.87
C GLY A 125 5.26 12.47 -6.24
N PRO A 126 4.14 12.42 -6.95
CA PRO A 126 4.10 11.95 -8.33
C PRO A 126 4.86 12.94 -9.23
N ALA A 127 5.85 12.43 -9.99
CA ALA A 127 6.67 13.25 -10.88
C ALA A 127 6.77 12.63 -12.28
N ASP A 128 7.37 11.45 -12.39
CA ASP A 128 7.63 10.76 -13.65
C ASP A 128 7.55 9.23 -13.47
N ALA A 129 7.92 8.48 -14.51
CA ALA A 129 7.93 7.02 -14.49
C ALA A 129 8.89 6.44 -13.43
N SER A 130 10.02 7.10 -13.15
CA SER A 130 10.96 6.67 -12.09
C SER A 130 10.30 6.81 -10.71
N ALA A 131 9.58 7.91 -10.47
CA ALA A 131 8.75 8.04 -9.26
C ALA A 131 7.67 6.94 -9.20
N GLY A 132 7.10 6.53 -10.33
CA GLY A 132 6.15 5.43 -10.42
C GLY A 132 6.75 4.07 -10.02
N GLU A 133 7.95 3.76 -10.50
CA GLU A 133 8.68 2.54 -10.09
C GLU A 133 9.03 2.54 -8.59
N ARG A 134 9.44 3.70 -8.06
CA ARG A 134 9.64 3.86 -6.61
C ARG A 134 8.35 3.62 -5.85
N ALA A 135 7.24 4.19 -6.29
CA ALA A 135 5.95 3.99 -5.66
C ALA A 135 5.48 2.52 -5.73
N ALA A 136 5.81 1.80 -6.79
CA ALA A 136 5.56 0.36 -6.87
C ALA A 136 6.34 -0.43 -5.82
N ARG A 137 7.58 -0.05 -5.51
CA ARG A 137 8.33 -0.69 -4.41
C ARG A 137 7.67 -0.48 -3.06
N TRP A 138 7.13 0.70 -2.80
CA TRP A 138 6.33 0.95 -1.60
C TRP A 138 5.05 0.11 -1.59
N LEU A 139 4.38 -0.04 -2.73
CA LEU A 139 3.21 -0.89 -2.86
C LEU A 139 3.54 -2.38 -2.61
N LEU A 140 4.65 -2.86 -3.14
CA LEU A 140 5.14 -4.23 -2.93
C LEU A 140 5.58 -4.49 -1.50
N ALA A 141 6.28 -3.53 -0.88
CA ALA A 141 6.65 -3.61 0.54
C ALA A 141 5.40 -3.64 1.44
N CYS A 142 4.39 -2.84 1.11
CA CYS A 142 3.11 -2.84 1.82
C CYS A 142 2.40 -4.19 1.68
N GLU A 143 2.41 -4.78 0.48
CA GLU A 143 1.87 -6.12 0.25
C GLU A 143 2.61 -7.19 1.05
N ALA A 144 3.93 -7.26 0.93
CA ALA A 144 4.78 -8.22 1.62
C ALA A 144 4.65 -8.12 3.14
N MET A 145 4.54 -6.90 3.68
CA MET A 145 4.27 -6.68 5.11
C MET A 145 2.91 -7.25 5.51
N PHE A 146 1.84 -6.84 4.83
CA PHE A 146 0.48 -7.21 5.25
C PHE A 146 0.15 -8.68 4.96
N ARG A 147 0.78 -9.33 3.98
CA ARG A 147 0.50 -10.74 3.66
C ARG A 147 0.69 -11.64 4.88
N ASN A 148 1.65 -11.29 5.74
CA ASN A 148 2.05 -12.08 6.90
C ASN A 148 1.27 -11.72 8.17
N LEU A 149 0.26 -10.84 8.08
CA LEU A 149 -0.48 -10.33 9.24
C LEU A 149 -1.94 -10.78 9.23
N GLY A 150 -2.39 -11.36 10.34
CA GLY A 150 -3.76 -11.85 10.48
C GLY A 150 -4.17 -12.77 9.33
N ASP A 151 -5.42 -12.68 8.90
CA ASP A 151 -5.98 -13.56 7.87
C ASP A 151 -5.73 -13.05 6.42
N MET A 152 -4.60 -12.37 6.18
CA MET A 152 -4.25 -11.79 4.86
C MET A 152 -3.63 -12.79 3.88
N GLN A 153 -3.10 -13.90 4.38
CA GLN A 153 -2.75 -15.06 3.59
C GLN A 153 -3.63 -16.22 4.04
N GLY A 154 -4.37 -16.82 3.11
CA GLY A 154 -5.08 -18.06 3.36
C GLY A 154 -4.10 -19.12 3.82
N GLY A 155 -4.29 -19.64 5.04
CA GLY A 155 -3.54 -20.78 5.53
C GLY A 155 -3.76 -21.97 4.60
N ASP A 156 -2.73 -22.35 3.86
CA ASP A 156 -2.49 -23.77 3.61
C ASP A 156 -2.15 -24.39 4.97
N GLU A 157 -3.18 -24.69 5.76
CA GLU A 157 -3.11 -25.73 6.77
C GLU A 157 -3.87 -26.93 6.17
N ASP A 158 -3.08 -27.94 5.76
CA ASP A 158 -3.41 -29.28 5.22
C ASP A 158 -4.89 -29.73 5.16
#